data_AF-A0A7L1MNH1-F1
#
_entry.id   AF-A0A7L1MNH1-F1
#
_cell.length_a   1.000
_cell.length_b   1.000
_cell.length_c   1.000
_cell.angle_alpha   90.00
_cell.angle_beta   90.00
_cell.angle_gamma   90.00
#
_symmetry.space_group_name_H-M   'P 1'
#
loop_
_entity.id
_entity.type
_entity.pdbx_description
1 polymer ?
#
loop_
_entity_poly.entity_id
_entity_poly.type
_entity_poly.pdbx_seq_one_letter_code
_entity_poly.pdbx_strand_id
1 'polypeptide(L)'
;MIAAQAKLVYQLNKYYTERCQARKAAIAKTIREVCKVVSDVLKEVEVQEPRFISSLSEIDARYEGLEVISPTEFEVVLYLNQMGVFNFVDDGSLPGCAVLKLSDGRKRSMSLWVEFITASGYLSARKIRSRFQTLVAQAVDKCSYRDVVKMIADTSEVKLRIRERYVVQITPAFKCTGIWPRSAAQWPMPHIPWPGPNRVAEVKAEGFNLLSKECYSLTGKQSSAESDAWVLQFGEAENRLLMGGCRNKCLSVLKTLRDRHLELPGQPLNNYHMKTLLLYECEKHPRETDWDEACLGDRLNGILLQLISCLQCRRCPHYFLPNLDLFQGKPHSALESAAKQTWRLAREILTNPKSLDKL
;
A
#
# COMPACT_ATOMS: atom_id res chain seq x y z
N MET A 1 -33.69 14.93 -10.38
CA MET A 1 -32.56 14.13 -9.83
C MET A 1 -31.88 13.27 -10.89
N ILE A 2 -32.63 12.47 -11.68
CA ILE A 2 -32.08 11.56 -12.71
C ILE A 2 -31.15 12.27 -13.73
N ALA A 3 -31.55 13.44 -14.26
CA ALA A 3 -30.73 14.17 -15.23
C ALA A 3 -29.38 14.68 -14.66
N ALA A 4 -29.34 15.06 -13.38
CA ALA A 4 -28.10 15.53 -12.73
C ALA A 4 -27.14 14.36 -12.46
N GLN A 5 -27.67 13.23 -12.02
CA GLN A 5 -26.91 11.99 -11.80
C GLN A 5 -26.33 11.47 -13.12
N ALA A 6 -27.13 11.41 -14.19
CA ALA A 6 -26.66 11.02 -15.52
C ALA A 6 -25.54 11.95 -16.04
N LYS A 7 -25.68 13.27 -15.83
CA LYS A 7 -24.64 14.26 -16.19
C LYS A 7 -23.35 14.02 -15.40
N LEU A 8 -23.42 13.73 -14.11
CA LEU A 8 -22.24 13.43 -13.29
C LEU A 8 -21.53 12.16 -13.77
N VAL A 9 -22.28 11.08 -14.00
CA VAL A 9 -21.72 9.81 -14.50
C VAL A 9 -21.06 10.00 -15.86
N TYR A 10 -21.68 10.76 -16.77
CA TYR A 10 -21.09 11.10 -18.06
C TYR A 10 -19.73 11.81 -17.91
N GLN A 11 -19.69 12.87 -17.09
CA GLN A 11 -18.47 13.65 -16.88
C GLN A 11 -17.37 12.82 -16.18
N LEU A 12 -17.74 11.95 -15.26
CA LEU A 12 -16.79 11.04 -14.60
C LEU A 12 -16.21 10.00 -15.56
N ASN A 13 -17.03 9.45 -16.46
CA ASN A 13 -16.52 8.54 -17.48
C ASN A 13 -15.57 9.26 -18.44
N LYS A 14 -15.88 10.50 -18.84
CA LYS A 14 -14.98 11.34 -19.62
C LYS A 14 -13.66 11.61 -18.88
N TYR A 15 -13.73 12.04 -17.62
CA TYR A 15 -12.56 12.24 -16.77
C TYR A 15 -11.71 10.96 -16.64
N TYR A 16 -12.36 9.81 -16.53
CA TYR A 16 -11.69 8.52 -16.50
C TYR A 16 -10.97 8.22 -17.83
N THR A 17 -11.62 8.39 -18.97
CA THR A 17 -11.02 8.11 -20.29
C THR A 17 -9.89 9.07 -20.64
N GLU A 18 -9.94 10.31 -20.16
CA GLU A 18 -8.93 11.33 -20.47
C GLU A 18 -7.83 11.38 -19.40
N ARG A 19 -8.19 11.80 -18.19
CA ARG A 19 -7.21 12.07 -17.11
C ARG A 19 -6.70 10.79 -16.47
N CYS A 20 -7.58 9.85 -16.14
CA CYS A 20 -7.16 8.61 -15.47
C CYS A 20 -6.36 7.71 -16.43
N GLN A 21 -6.71 7.63 -17.71
CA GLN A 21 -5.92 6.87 -18.70
C GLN A 21 -4.57 7.53 -18.98
N ALA A 22 -4.51 8.86 -19.14
CA ALA A 22 -3.25 9.58 -19.29
C ALA A 22 -2.33 9.34 -18.08
N ARG A 23 -2.88 9.40 -16.86
CA ARG A 23 -2.16 9.06 -15.62
C ARG A 23 -1.63 7.62 -15.66
N LYS A 24 -2.46 6.63 -16.01
CA LYS A 24 -2.06 5.22 -16.10
C LYS A 24 -0.93 5.02 -17.11
N ALA A 25 -1.04 5.61 -18.31
CA ALA A 25 -0.03 5.51 -19.35
C ALA A 25 1.31 6.15 -18.93
N ALA A 26 1.26 7.35 -18.34
CA ALA A 26 2.45 8.04 -17.85
C ALA A 26 3.16 7.27 -16.72
N ILE A 27 2.39 6.75 -15.77
CA ILE A 27 2.92 5.93 -14.67
C ILE A 27 3.48 4.61 -15.20
N ALA A 28 2.81 3.92 -16.13
CA ALA A 28 3.32 2.69 -16.73
C ALA A 28 4.66 2.90 -17.46
N LYS A 29 4.80 4.02 -18.18
CA LYS A 29 6.09 4.41 -18.79
C LYS A 29 7.17 4.61 -17.74
N THR A 30 6.83 5.31 -16.64
CA THR A 30 7.76 5.58 -15.53
C THR A 30 8.16 4.30 -14.80
N ILE A 31 7.22 3.39 -14.55
CA ILE A 31 7.46 2.10 -13.92
C ILE A 31 8.48 1.29 -14.72
N ARG A 32 8.33 1.17 -16.05
CA ARG A 32 9.29 0.44 -16.89
C ARG A 32 10.72 1.00 -16.79
N GLU A 33 10.85 2.32 -16.66
CA GLU A 33 12.15 2.98 -16.48
C GLU A 33 12.73 2.69 -15.11
N VAL A 34 11.93 2.89 -14.06
CA VAL A 34 12.30 2.65 -12.67
C VAL A 34 12.68 1.18 -12.42
N CYS A 35 11.86 0.24 -12.87
CA CYS A 35 12.07 -1.19 -12.66
C CYS A 35 13.39 -1.68 -13.28
N LYS A 36 13.80 -1.14 -14.44
CA LYS A 36 15.09 -1.48 -15.04
C LYS A 36 16.27 -1.12 -14.14
N VAL A 37 16.23 0.06 -13.53
CA VAL A 37 17.27 0.52 -12.61
C VAL A 37 17.25 -0.31 -11.33
N VAL A 38 16.06 -0.59 -10.79
CA VAL A 38 15.91 -1.43 -9.59
C VAL A 38 16.45 -2.84 -9.82
N SER A 39 16.11 -3.47 -10.95
CA SER A 39 16.61 -4.81 -11.30
C SER A 39 18.14 -4.85 -11.45
N ASP A 40 18.75 -3.82 -12.05
CA ASP A 40 20.21 -3.73 -12.18
C ASP A 40 20.90 -3.56 -10.81
N VAL A 41 20.36 -2.72 -9.92
CA VAL A 41 20.84 -2.58 -8.54
C VAL A 41 20.69 -3.89 -7.77
N LEU A 42 19.53 -4.55 -7.85
CA LEU A 42 19.29 -5.82 -7.15
C LEU A 42 20.18 -6.96 -7.66
N LYS A 43 20.55 -6.95 -8.95
CA LYS A 43 21.51 -7.92 -9.50
C LYS A 43 22.89 -7.76 -8.86
N GLU A 44 23.37 -6.54 -8.67
CA GLU A 44 24.64 -6.27 -7.97
C GLU A 44 24.57 -6.59 -6.46
N VAL A 45 23.38 -6.49 -5.86
CA VAL A 45 23.15 -7.00 -4.50
C VAL A 45 23.27 -8.52 -4.46
N GLU A 46 22.62 -9.23 -5.39
CA GLU A 46 22.60 -10.68 -5.46
C GLU A 46 24.01 -11.28 -5.67
N VAL A 47 24.86 -10.61 -6.46
CA VAL A 47 26.28 -10.99 -6.63
C VAL A 47 27.03 -11.01 -5.29
N GLN A 48 26.70 -10.10 -4.38
CA GLN A 48 27.33 -9.99 -3.06
C GLN A 48 26.63 -10.84 -1.99
N GLU A 49 25.32 -11.06 -2.15
CA GLU A 49 24.48 -11.80 -1.22
C GLU A 49 23.38 -12.55 -1.97
N PRO A 50 23.62 -13.82 -2.36
CA PRO A 50 22.70 -14.61 -3.19
C PRO A 50 21.33 -14.89 -2.55
N ARG A 51 21.14 -14.55 -1.27
CA ARG A 51 19.84 -14.68 -0.59
C ARG A 51 18.84 -13.58 -0.94
N PHE A 52 19.31 -12.43 -1.45
CA PHE A 52 18.46 -11.31 -1.88
C PHE A 52 18.18 -11.36 -3.39
N ILE A 53 17.45 -12.37 -3.81
CA ILE A 53 17.08 -12.57 -5.23
C ILE A 53 15.95 -11.60 -5.58
N SER A 54 16.08 -10.92 -6.72
CA SER A 54 15.03 -10.01 -7.21
C SER A 54 13.74 -10.77 -7.55
N SER A 55 12.68 -10.54 -6.79
CA SER A 55 11.32 -10.98 -7.12
C SER A 55 10.61 -10.09 -8.15
N LEU A 56 11.25 -8.98 -8.56
CA LEU A 56 10.67 -8.02 -9.49
C LEU A 56 10.60 -8.62 -10.90
N SER A 57 9.42 -9.13 -11.25
CA SER A 57 9.12 -9.72 -12.56
C SER A 57 7.88 -9.09 -13.17
N GLU A 58 7.88 -8.91 -14.49
CA GLU A 58 6.72 -8.40 -15.22
C GLU A 58 5.85 -9.59 -15.68
N ILE A 59 4.63 -9.68 -15.14
CA ILE A 59 3.62 -10.67 -15.50
C ILE A 59 2.36 -9.91 -15.91
N ASP A 60 1.81 -10.22 -17.08
CA ASP A 60 0.61 -9.55 -17.62
C ASP A 60 0.70 -8.00 -17.62
N ALA A 61 1.85 -7.47 -18.03
CA ALA A 61 2.17 -6.03 -18.07
C ALA A 61 2.08 -5.33 -16.69
N ARG A 62 2.22 -6.08 -15.59
CA ARG A 62 2.32 -5.57 -14.22
C ARG A 62 3.55 -6.16 -13.55
N TYR A 63 4.18 -5.39 -12.68
CA TYR A 63 5.27 -5.87 -11.86
C TYR A 63 4.72 -6.43 -10.55
N GLU A 64 4.99 -7.69 -10.24
CA GLU A 64 4.61 -8.28 -8.96
C GLU A 64 5.35 -7.56 -7.82
N GLY A 65 4.64 -7.28 -6.72
CA GLY A 65 5.19 -6.58 -5.56
C GLY A 65 5.40 -5.08 -5.74
N LEU A 66 5.04 -4.48 -6.89
CA LEU A 66 5.17 -3.03 -7.09
C LEU A 66 3.89 -2.27 -6.71
N GLU A 67 4.04 -1.28 -5.84
CA GLU A 67 2.99 -0.34 -5.45
C GLU A 67 3.28 1.09 -5.91
N VAL A 68 2.23 1.76 -6.37
CA VAL A 68 2.30 3.17 -6.81
C VAL A 68 1.81 4.08 -5.69
N ILE A 69 2.74 4.77 -5.03
CA ILE A 69 2.46 5.72 -3.96
C ILE A 69 2.06 7.06 -4.57
N SER A 70 2.80 7.56 -5.55
CA SER A 70 2.53 8.79 -6.33
C SER A 70 3.04 8.63 -7.77
N PRO A 71 2.82 9.58 -8.69
CA PRO A 71 3.39 9.51 -10.04
C PRO A 71 4.92 9.44 -10.07
N THR A 72 5.59 9.82 -8.98
CA THR A 72 7.04 9.84 -8.85
C THR A 72 7.58 8.99 -7.69
N GLU A 73 6.71 8.32 -6.92
CA GLU A 73 7.08 7.52 -5.77
C GLU A 73 6.49 6.12 -5.83
N PHE A 74 7.34 5.12 -5.61
CA PHE A 74 7.01 3.71 -5.75
C PHE A 74 7.54 2.91 -4.56
N GLU A 75 6.88 1.81 -4.22
CA GLU A 75 7.40 0.79 -3.31
C GLU A 75 7.51 -0.53 -4.09
N VAL A 76 8.68 -1.15 -4.03
CA VAL A 76 8.95 -2.48 -4.56
C VAL A 76 9.12 -3.43 -3.38
N VAL A 77 8.19 -4.36 -3.23
CA VAL A 77 8.27 -5.43 -2.25
C VAL A 77 9.21 -6.51 -2.78
N LEU A 78 10.34 -6.69 -2.10
CA LEU A 78 11.32 -7.73 -2.40
C LEU A 78 10.97 -8.99 -1.60
N TYR A 79 10.36 -9.97 -2.26
CA TYR A 79 9.99 -11.22 -1.62
C TYR A 79 11.23 -12.08 -1.38
N LEU A 80 11.54 -12.28 -0.10
CA LEU A 80 12.59 -13.17 0.35
C LEU A 80 12.13 -14.63 0.21
N ASN A 81 13.10 -15.56 0.18
CA ASN A 81 12.84 -16.99 0.24
C ASN A 81 11.91 -17.35 1.40
N GLN A 82 11.19 -18.48 1.29
CA GLN A 82 10.17 -18.86 2.26
C GLN A 82 10.64 -18.76 3.72
N MET A 83 9.71 -18.36 4.61
CA MET A 83 9.98 -18.19 6.05
C MET A 83 10.46 -19.49 6.74
N GLY A 84 10.24 -20.66 6.16
CA GLY A 84 10.83 -21.92 6.61
C GLY A 84 10.45 -22.29 8.05
N VAL A 85 11.41 -22.21 8.97
CA VAL A 85 11.30 -22.72 10.36
C VAL A 85 10.65 -21.76 11.35
N PHE A 86 10.20 -20.59 10.89
CA PHE A 86 9.54 -19.59 11.73
C PHE A 86 8.03 -19.77 11.75
N ASN A 87 7.45 -19.60 12.94
CA ASN A 87 6.03 -19.43 13.13
C ASN A 87 5.67 -17.95 13.04
N PHE A 88 4.59 -17.65 12.32
CA PHE A 88 3.92 -16.37 12.38
C PHE A 88 3.18 -16.22 13.73
N VAL A 89 3.45 -15.12 14.43
CA VAL A 89 2.82 -14.80 15.71
C VAL A 89 2.21 -13.40 15.64
N ASP A 90 0.89 -13.36 15.77
CA ASP A 90 0.07 -12.17 15.86
C ASP A 90 -0.88 -12.31 17.05
N ASP A 91 -0.51 -11.66 18.15
CA ASP A 91 -1.27 -11.60 19.40
C ASP A 91 -2.00 -10.27 19.59
N GLY A 92 -1.96 -9.37 18.59
CA GLY A 92 -2.56 -8.04 18.64
C GLY A 92 -1.82 -7.04 19.52
N SER A 93 -0.68 -7.39 20.12
CA SER A 93 0.11 -6.47 20.96
C SER A 93 0.76 -5.33 20.15
N LEU A 94 1.01 -5.57 18.86
CA LEU A 94 1.66 -4.64 17.94
C LEU A 94 0.65 -4.21 16.85
N PRO A 95 0.01 -3.04 16.96
CA PRO A 95 -0.98 -2.60 15.97
C PRO A 95 -0.35 -2.45 14.58
N GLY A 96 -0.84 -3.24 13.62
CA GLY A 96 -0.32 -3.22 12.25
C GLY A 96 0.90 -4.09 12.00
N CYS A 97 1.38 -4.83 13.01
CA CYS A 97 2.60 -5.61 12.90
C CYS A 97 2.46 -7.00 13.52
N ALA A 98 3.38 -7.88 13.16
CA ALA A 98 3.49 -9.23 13.70
C ALA A 98 4.97 -9.60 13.86
N VAL A 99 5.24 -10.73 14.51
CA VAL A 99 6.60 -11.23 14.68
C VAL A 99 6.75 -12.64 14.11
N LEU A 100 7.97 -12.96 13.69
CA LEU A 100 8.37 -14.30 13.26
C LEU A 100 9.25 -14.91 14.34
N LYS A 101 8.82 -16.04 14.93
CA LYS A 101 9.54 -16.72 16.02
C LYS A 101 9.91 -18.13 15.63
N LEU A 102 11.12 -18.58 16.00
CA LEU A 102 11.52 -19.97 15.76
C LEU A 102 10.49 -20.94 16.34
N SER A 103 10.08 -21.92 15.53
CA SER A 103 9.22 -23.02 15.99
C SER A 103 9.90 -23.91 17.03
N ASP A 104 11.22 -24.09 16.88
CA ASP A 104 12.07 -24.85 17.79
C ASP A 104 13.48 -24.25 17.75
N GLY A 105 14.07 -23.98 18.92
CA GLY A 105 15.43 -23.43 19.03
C GLY A 105 16.50 -24.30 18.36
N ARG A 106 16.28 -25.61 18.28
CA ARG A 106 17.19 -26.55 17.60
C ARG A 106 17.28 -26.33 16.10
N LYS A 107 16.23 -25.72 15.50
CA LYS A 107 16.17 -25.41 14.06
C LYS A 107 16.86 -24.08 13.71
N ARG A 108 17.47 -23.38 14.68
CA ARG A 108 18.13 -22.09 14.45
C ARG A 108 19.17 -22.15 13.33
N SER A 109 20.04 -23.15 13.35
CA SER A 109 21.10 -23.34 12.36
C SER A 109 20.59 -23.79 10.98
N MET A 110 19.34 -24.24 10.90
CA MET A 110 18.69 -24.60 9.63
C MET A 110 18.11 -23.38 8.91
N SER A 111 18.04 -22.22 9.57
CA SER A 111 17.50 -21.01 8.96
C SER A 111 18.51 -20.37 8.00
N LEU A 112 18.05 -19.97 6.82
CA LEU A 112 18.83 -19.15 5.87
C LEU A 112 19.22 -17.77 6.43
N TRP A 113 18.56 -17.33 7.49
CA TRP A 113 18.66 -15.98 8.06
C TRP A 113 19.20 -16.02 9.50
N VAL A 114 20.03 -17.01 9.81
CA VAL A 114 20.46 -17.36 11.18
C VAL A 114 21.07 -16.18 11.95
N GLU A 115 21.84 -15.33 11.28
CA GLU A 115 22.50 -14.16 11.86
C GLU A 115 21.54 -13.03 12.25
N PHE A 116 20.32 -13.04 11.69
CA PHE A 116 19.28 -12.06 11.96
C PHE A 116 18.31 -12.50 13.07
N ILE A 117 18.54 -13.68 13.65
CA ILE A 117 17.73 -14.21 14.75
C ILE A 117 18.22 -13.63 16.08
N THR A 118 17.34 -12.97 16.83
CA THR A 118 17.63 -12.43 18.17
C THR A 118 17.89 -13.55 19.18
N ALA A 119 18.51 -13.24 20.32
CA ALA A 119 18.74 -14.22 21.39
C ALA A 119 17.45 -14.93 21.82
N SER A 120 16.33 -14.20 21.84
CA SER A 120 14.99 -14.71 22.18
C SER A 120 14.30 -15.50 21.06
N GLY A 121 14.96 -15.69 19.90
CA GLY A 121 14.47 -16.53 18.81
C GLY A 121 13.56 -15.82 17.79
N TYR A 122 13.50 -14.49 17.78
CA TYR A 122 12.74 -13.72 16.78
C TYR A 122 13.59 -13.38 15.57
N LEU A 123 13.02 -13.46 14.37
CA LEU A 123 13.66 -12.97 13.15
C LEU A 123 13.49 -11.45 13.05
N SER A 124 14.59 -10.71 13.19
CA SER A 124 14.56 -9.25 13.21
C SER A 124 14.39 -8.66 11.82
N ALA A 125 13.24 -8.01 11.59
CA ALA A 125 12.99 -7.24 10.38
C ALA A 125 14.06 -6.15 10.19
N ARG A 126 14.37 -5.41 11.26
CA ARG A 126 15.35 -4.32 11.26
C ARG A 126 16.75 -4.79 10.87
N LYS A 127 17.25 -5.89 11.45
CA LYS A 127 18.59 -6.38 11.12
C LYS A 127 18.70 -6.81 9.65
N ILE A 128 17.66 -7.45 9.10
CA ILE A 128 17.59 -7.78 7.68
C ILE A 128 17.63 -6.50 6.84
N ARG A 129 16.80 -5.51 7.16
CA ARG A 129 16.76 -4.23 6.43
C ARG A 129 18.08 -3.48 6.50
N SER A 130 18.73 -3.44 7.66
CA SER A 130 20.04 -2.79 7.84
C SER A 130 21.14 -3.47 7.01
N ARG A 131 21.18 -4.81 6.98
CA ARG A 131 22.10 -5.54 6.09
C ARG A 131 21.79 -5.25 4.62
N PHE A 132 20.52 -5.34 4.24
CA PHE A 132 20.08 -5.08 2.87
C PHE A 132 20.40 -3.65 2.42
N GLN A 133 20.21 -2.66 3.29
CA GLN A 133 20.58 -1.27 3.05
C GLN A 133 22.07 -1.11 2.76
N THR A 134 22.93 -1.79 3.53
CA THR A 134 24.39 -1.75 3.31
C THR A 134 24.76 -2.34 1.94
N LEU A 135 24.13 -3.45 1.55
CA LEU A 135 24.35 -4.08 0.26
C LEU A 135 23.88 -3.18 -0.90
N VAL A 136 22.70 -2.56 -0.76
CA VAL A 136 22.18 -1.64 -1.77
C VAL A 136 23.04 -0.39 -1.89
N ALA A 137 23.56 0.16 -0.79
CA ALA A 137 24.50 1.27 -0.81
C ALA A 137 25.76 0.94 -1.62
N GLN A 138 26.30 -0.27 -1.49
CA GLN A 138 27.45 -0.72 -2.27
C GLN A 138 27.09 -1.03 -3.72
N ALA A 139 25.88 -1.53 -3.97
CA ALA A 139 25.39 -1.87 -5.29
C ALA A 139 25.15 -0.63 -6.16
N VAL A 140 24.60 0.47 -5.60
CA VAL A 140 24.36 1.70 -6.37
C VAL A 140 25.66 2.32 -6.90
N ASP A 141 26.79 2.12 -6.22
CA ASP A 141 28.11 2.61 -6.67
C ASP A 141 28.70 1.75 -7.81
N LYS A 142 28.27 0.49 -7.93
CA LYS A 142 28.83 -0.49 -8.88
C LYS A 142 27.94 -0.75 -10.10
N CYS A 143 26.64 -0.47 -9.99
CA CYS A 143 25.67 -0.86 -11.00
C CYS A 143 25.82 -0.04 -12.31
N SER A 144 25.20 -0.53 -13.38
CA SER A 144 25.23 0.08 -14.71
C SER A 144 24.65 1.50 -14.73
N TYR A 145 23.75 1.79 -13.77
CA TYR A 145 23.06 3.07 -13.64
C TYR A 145 23.63 4.00 -12.57
N ARG A 146 24.83 3.75 -12.02
CA ARG A 146 25.43 4.52 -10.91
C ARG A 146 25.41 6.05 -11.08
N ASP A 147 25.48 6.57 -12.31
CA ASP A 147 25.45 8.01 -12.58
C ASP A 147 24.07 8.64 -12.40
N VAL A 148 23.00 7.83 -12.41
CA VAL A 148 21.61 8.27 -12.35
C VAL A 148 20.84 7.69 -11.17
N VAL A 149 21.43 6.84 -10.33
CA VAL A 149 20.80 6.31 -9.12
C VAL A 149 21.64 6.63 -7.89
N LYS A 150 21.00 7.11 -6.84
CA LYS A 150 21.62 7.32 -5.53
C LYS A 150 20.75 6.73 -4.45
N MET A 151 21.34 6.23 -3.37
CA MET A 151 20.59 5.89 -2.18
C MET A 151 20.26 7.15 -1.39
N ILE A 152 19.03 7.26 -0.87
CA ILE A 152 18.63 8.36 0.02
C ILE A 152 19.21 8.10 1.42
N ALA A 153 19.91 9.08 1.97
CA ALA A 153 20.49 9.04 3.32
C ALA A 153 19.46 9.38 4.42
N ASP A 154 19.89 9.28 5.68
CA ASP A 154 19.13 9.69 6.87
C ASP A 154 17.78 8.96 7.07
N THR A 155 17.73 7.69 6.66
CA THR A 155 16.55 6.82 6.81
C THR A 155 16.99 5.38 7.07
N SER A 156 16.22 4.59 7.83
CA SER A 156 16.46 3.14 7.92
C SER A 156 15.88 2.36 6.74
N GLU A 157 15.00 3.00 5.96
CA GLU A 157 14.43 2.44 4.73
C GLU A 157 15.43 2.44 3.57
N VAL A 158 15.36 1.41 2.73
CA VAL A 158 16.13 1.36 1.49
C VAL A 158 15.37 2.13 0.42
N LYS A 159 15.81 3.36 0.14
CA LYS A 159 15.21 4.23 -0.87
C LYS A 159 16.24 4.64 -1.92
N LEU A 160 15.87 4.46 -3.18
CA LEU A 160 16.64 4.91 -4.33
C LEU A 160 16.04 6.20 -4.88
N ARG A 161 16.88 7.18 -5.18
CA ARG A 161 16.53 8.35 -5.99
C ARG A 161 17.09 8.15 -7.39
N ILE A 162 16.21 8.04 -8.37
CA ILE A 162 16.53 7.80 -9.78
C ILE A 162 16.33 9.10 -10.56
N ARG A 163 17.38 9.53 -11.27
CA ARG A 163 17.44 10.74 -12.11
C ARG A 163 16.99 12.01 -11.38
N GLU A 164 17.26 12.08 -10.08
CA GLU A 164 16.84 13.16 -9.18
C GLU A 164 15.32 13.45 -9.20
N ARG A 165 14.51 12.53 -9.73
CA ARG A 165 13.08 12.74 -10.01
C ARG A 165 12.18 11.70 -9.36
N TYR A 166 12.59 10.43 -9.40
CA TYR A 166 11.79 9.33 -8.91
C TYR A 166 12.36 8.78 -7.63
N VAL A 167 11.50 8.43 -6.67
CA VAL A 167 11.89 7.77 -5.43
C VAL A 167 11.29 6.38 -5.40
N VAL A 168 12.12 5.39 -5.08
CA VAL A 168 11.72 3.99 -5.04
C VAL A 168 12.16 3.40 -3.72
N GLN A 169 11.21 3.01 -2.88
CA GLN A 169 11.51 2.22 -1.70
C GLN A 169 11.59 0.74 -2.10
N ILE A 170 12.60 0.02 -1.63
CA ILE A 170 12.68 -1.44 -1.78
C ILE A 170 12.53 -2.06 -0.39
N THR A 171 11.44 -2.79 -0.18
CA THR A 171 11.06 -3.31 1.13
C THR A 171 11.21 -4.84 1.15
N PRO A 172 12.18 -5.41 1.88
CA PRO A 172 12.26 -6.85 2.09
C PRO A 172 11.00 -7.39 2.75
N ALA A 173 10.47 -8.51 2.27
CA ALA A 173 9.24 -9.07 2.79
C ALA A 173 9.16 -10.59 2.71
N PHE A 174 8.29 -11.18 3.54
CA PHE A 174 7.84 -12.56 3.38
C PHE A 174 6.36 -12.59 2.97
N LYS A 175 6.04 -13.43 1.98
CA LYS A 175 4.66 -13.73 1.58
C LYS A 175 4.12 -14.85 2.46
N CYS A 176 2.94 -14.64 3.04
CA CYS A 176 2.27 -15.58 3.94
C CYS A 176 0.95 -16.04 3.32
N THR A 177 0.84 -17.32 2.97
CA THR A 177 -0.36 -17.94 2.41
C THR A 177 -0.86 -19.07 3.29
N GLY A 178 -2.13 -19.45 3.15
CA GLY A 178 -2.74 -20.55 3.93
C GLY A 178 -3.05 -20.22 5.40
N ILE A 179 -2.70 -19.02 5.86
CA ILE A 179 -3.02 -18.49 7.20
C ILE A 179 -3.56 -17.07 7.08
N TRP A 180 -4.39 -16.65 8.03
CA TRP A 180 -4.93 -15.29 8.11
C TRP A 180 -4.57 -14.65 9.46
N PRO A 181 -4.15 -13.37 9.52
CA PRO A 181 -3.74 -12.73 10.77
C PRO A 181 -4.86 -12.72 11.80
N ARG A 182 -4.52 -12.97 13.07
CA ARG A 182 -5.50 -12.97 14.17
C ARG A 182 -6.09 -11.58 14.39
N SER A 183 -5.27 -10.55 14.26
CA SER A 183 -5.66 -9.13 14.31
C SER A 183 -6.60 -8.70 13.17
N ALA A 184 -6.75 -9.53 12.14
CA ALA A 184 -7.69 -9.37 11.03
C ALA A 184 -8.79 -10.45 11.01
N ALA A 185 -8.83 -11.35 12.01
CA ALA A 185 -9.74 -12.50 12.00
C ALA A 185 -11.20 -12.11 12.24
N GLN A 186 -11.47 -10.93 12.79
CA GLN A 186 -12.81 -10.35 12.88
C GLN A 186 -13.44 -10.08 11.52
N TRP A 187 -12.66 -10.07 10.44
CA TRP A 187 -13.15 -9.88 9.10
C TRP A 187 -13.55 -11.21 8.42
N PRO A 188 -14.70 -11.27 7.73
CA PRO A 188 -15.73 -10.22 7.61
C PRO A 188 -16.60 -10.10 8.87
N MET A 189 -17.17 -8.92 9.10
CA MET A 189 -18.09 -8.70 10.23
C MET A 189 -19.42 -9.44 9.99
N PRO A 190 -19.98 -10.18 10.97
CA PRO A 190 -21.16 -11.02 10.76
C PRO A 190 -22.42 -10.28 10.28
N HIS A 191 -22.54 -8.98 10.59
CA HIS A 191 -23.68 -8.15 10.23
C HIS A 191 -23.54 -7.46 8.87
N ILE A 192 -22.39 -7.60 8.19
CA ILE A 192 -22.13 -6.99 6.89
C ILE A 192 -22.33 -8.06 5.82
N PRO A 193 -23.30 -7.90 4.90
CA PRO A 193 -23.64 -8.93 3.92
C PRO A 193 -22.66 -8.98 2.72
N TRP A 194 -21.58 -8.19 2.76
CA TRP A 194 -20.56 -8.13 1.72
C TRP A 194 -19.15 -8.36 2.30
N PRO A 195 -18.27 -9.05 1.57
CA PRO A 195 -18.54 -9.75 0.32
C PRO A 195 -19.22 -11.10 0.57
N GLY A 196 -19.73 -11.73 -0.50
CA GLY A 196 -20.28 -13.09 -0.39
C GLY A 196 -19.23 -14.12 0.06
N PRO A 197 -19.62 -15.25 0.67
CA PRO A 197 -18.69 -16.22 1.27
C PRO A 197 -17.59 -16.74 0.34
N ASN A 198 -17.90 -16.95 -0.95
CA ASN A 198 -16.92 -17.40 -1.93
C ASN A 198 -15.79 -16.37 -2.11
N ARG A 199 -16.13 -15.09 -2.20
CA ARG A 199 -15.15 -14.00 -2.29
C ARG A 199 -14.35 -13.86 -0.99
N VAL A 200 -14.95 -14.11 0.18
CA VAL A 200 -14.22 -14.16 1.46
C VAL A 200 -13.13 -15.22 1.42
N ALA A 201 -13.46 -16.43 0.94
CA ALA A 201 -12.50 -17.52 0.82
C ALA A 201 -11.36 -17.17 -0.16
N GLU A 202 -11.68 -16.60 -1.33
CA GLU A 202 -10.68 -16.12 -2.29
C GLU A 202 -9.75 -15.06 -1.69
N VAL A 203 -10.30 -14.06 -0.98
CA VAL A 203 -9.52 -12.99 -0.35
C VAL A 203 -8.57 -13.55 0.71
N LYS A 204 -9.04 -14.48 1.56
CA LYS A 204 -8.18 -15.14 2.55
C LYS A 204 -7.14 -16.06 1.90
N ALA A 205 -7.45 -16.65 0.75
CA ALA A 205 -6.53 -17.51 0.01
C ALA A 205 -5.35 -16.73 -0.60
N GLU A 206 -5.54 -15.45 -0.97
CA GLU A 206 -4.43 -14.56 -1.39
C GLU A 206 -3.39 -14.37 -0.27
N GLY A 207 -3.81 -14.47 1.00
CA GLY A 207 -2.94 -14.31 2.16
C GLY A 207 -2.57 -12.85 2.44
N PHE A 208 -1.37 -12.63 2.97
CA PHE A 208 -0.84 -11.32 3.34
C PHE A 208 0.68 -11.31 3.27
N ASN A 209 1.28 -10.13 3.38
CA ASN A 209 2.73 -9.93 3.38
C ASN A 209 3.21 -9.37 4.71
N LEU A 210 4.43 -9.75 5.09
CA LEU A 210 5.17 -9.23 6.22
C LEU A 210 6.33 -8.39 5.70
N LEU A 211 6.27 -7.08 5.90
CA LEU A 211 7.20 -6.11 5.35
C LEU A 211 8.19 -5.67 6.41
N SER A 212 9.46 -5.64 6.05
CA SER A 212 10.49 -5.01 6.87
C SER A 212 10.55 -3.52 6.56
N LYS A 213 9.69 -2.74 7.23
CA LYS A 213 9.70 -1.27 7.20
C LYS A 213 9.30 -0.69 8.56
N GLU A 214 9.53 0.59 8.76
CA GLU A 214 9.08 1.31 9.94
C GLU A 214 7.56 1.44 9.95
N CYS A 215 6.98 1.34 11.15
CA CYS A 215 5.56 1.59 11.38
C CYS A 215 5.39 2.76 12.33
N TYR A 216 4.63 3.77 11.93
CA TYR A 216 4.37 4.95 12.76
C TYR A 216 3.70 4.60 14.09
N SER A 217 2.92 3.51 14.14
CA SER A 217 2.29 3.04 15.38
C SER A 217 3.29 2.62 16.47
N LEU A 218 4.53 2.34 16.08
CA LEU A 218 5.62 1.90 16.94
C LEU A 218 6.65 3.01 17.21
N THR A 219 6.51 4.19 16.60
CA THR A 219 7.45 5.31 16.80
C THR A 219 7.41 5.80 18.26
N GLY A 220 8.58 5.87 18.90
CA GLY A 220 8.74 6.34 20.29
C GLY A 220 8.54 5.27 21.38
N LYS A 221 8.12 4.04 21.04
CA LYS A 221 8.07 2.92 21.99
C LYS A 221 9.34 2.07 21.82
N GLN A 222 10.25 2.17 22.78
CA GLN A 222 11.61 1.61 22.71
C GLN A 222 11.71 0.23 23.38
N SER A 223 10.86 -0.72 23.04
CA SER A 223 11.18 -2.13 23.35
C SER A 223 11.94 -2.77 22.18
N SER A 224 12.86 -3.70 22.48
CA SER A 224 13.61 -4.44 21.45
C SER A 224 12.70 -5.30 20.56
N ALA A 225 11.53 -5.72 21.05
CA ALA A 225 10.58 -6.55 20.32
C ALA A 225 9.77 -5.77 19.27
N GLU A 226 9.29 -4.56 19.59
CA GLU A 226 8.60 -3.66 18.63
C GLU A 226 9.53 -3.28 17.46
N SER A 227 10.80 -3.12 17.81
CA SER A 227 11.94 -2.82 16.98
C SER A 227 12.21 -3.84 15.86
N ASP A 228 11.83 -5.10 16.09
CA ASP A 228 12.14 -6.27 15.28
C ASP A 228 10.91 -6.82 14.52
N ALA A 229 9.76 -6.17 14.66
CA ALA A 229 8.49 -6.60 14.10
C ALA A 229 8.38 -6.32 12.59
N TRP A 230 7.46 -7.04 11.96
CA TRP A 230 7.16 -6.99 10.53
C TRP A 230 5.79 -6.34 10.33
N VAL A 231 5.69 -5.40 9.39
CA VAL A 231 4.44 -4.69 9.07
C VAL A 231 3.54 -5.59 8.24
N LEU A 232 2.26 -5.71 8.62
CA LEU A 232 1.25 -6.44 7.87
C LEU A 232 0.80 -5.62 6.65
N GLN A 233 0.69 -6.26 5.49
CA GLN A 233 0.16 -5.66 4.26
C GLN A 233 -0.72 -6.67 3.52
N PHE A 234 -1.83 -6.19 2.95
CA PHE A 234 -2.87 -7.03 2.34
C PHE A 234 -3.09 -6.69 0.85
N GLY A 235 -2.05 -6.27 0.13
CA GLY A 235 -2.17 -5.68 -1.21
C GLY A 235 -2.98 -6.54 -2.18
N GLU A 236 -2.64 -7.83 -2.28
CA GLU A 236 -3.29 -8.83 -3.12
C GLU A 236 -4.73 -9.13 -2.66
N ALA A 237 -4.92 -9.38 -1.37
CA ALA A 237 -6.23 -9.63 -0.76
C ALA A 237 -7.21 -8.46 -0.99
N GLU A 238 -6.76 -7.22 -0.82
CA GLU A 238 -7.55 -6.01 -1.11
C GLU A 238 -7.88 -5.88 -2.60
N ASN A 239 -6.94 -6.21 -3.49
CA ASN A 239 -7.17 -6.16 -4.93
C ASN A 239 -8.21 -7.19 -5.37
N ARG A 240 -8.16 -8.40 -4.80
CA ARG A 240 -9.16 -9.46 -4.99
C ARG A 240 -10.54 -9.01 -4.51
N LEU A 241 -10.58 -8.36 -3.35
CA LEU A 241 -11.80 -7.88 -2.72
C LEU A 241 -12.49 -6.76 -3.53
N LEU A 242 -11.72 -5.91 -4.22
CA LEU A 242 -12.23 -4.79 -5.02
C LEU A 242 -12.66 -5.14 -6.46
N MET A 243 -12.71 -6.43 -6.81
CA MET A 243 -13.18 -6.85 -8.14
C MET A 243 -14.70 -6.69 -8.30
N GLY A 244 -15.14 -6.37 -9.52
CA GLY A 244 -16.56 -6.25 -9.89
C GLY A 244 -17.06 -4.79 -9.91
N GLY A 245 -18.03 -4.54 -10.80
CA GLY A 245 -18.65 -3.24 -11.00
C GLY A 245 -17.65 -2.12 -11.35
N CYS A 246 -18.00 -0.90 -10.99
CA CYS A 246 -17.18 0.30 -11.22
C CYS A 246 -16.14 0.56 -10.11
N ARG A 247 -15.93 -0.37 -9.15
CA ARG A 247 -15.03 -0.19 -7.98
C ARG A 247 -13.62 0.29 -8.38
N ASN A 248 -12.96 -0.42 -9.29
CA ASN A 248 -11.62 -0.06 -9.77
C ASN A 248 -11.59 1.24 -10.60
N LYS A 249 -12.69 1.54 -11.31
CA LYS A 249 -12.85 2.80 -12.04
C LYS A 249 -12.95 3.96 -11.05
N CYS A 250 -13.77 3.83 -10.01
CA CYS A 250 -13.91 4.77 -8.91
C CYS A 250 -12.57 5.02 -8.19
N LEU A 251 -11.85 3.93 -7.85
CA LEU A 251 -10.51 4.06 -7.26
C LEU A 251 -9.54 4.84 -8.17
N SER A 252 -9.58 4.58 -9.47
CA SER A 252 -8.73 5.30 -10.44
C SER A 252 -9.04 6.79 -10.48
N VAL A 253 -10.32 7.16 -10.41
CA VAL A 253 -10.75 8.57 -10.32
C VAL A 253 -10.25 9.21 -9.02
N LEU A 254 -10.46 8.57 -7.87
CA LEU A 254 -10.01 9.05 -6.56
C LEU A 254 -8.50 9.28 -6.52
N LYS A 255 -7.70 8.31 -6.99
CA LYS A 255 -6.23 8.44 -7.06
C LYS A 255 -5.81 9.59 -7.97
N THR A 256 -6.50 9.78 -9.10
CA THR A 256 -6.18 10.87 -10.05
C THR A 256 -6.54 12.23 -9.46
N LEU A 257 -7.69 12.37 -8.79
CA LEU A 257 -8.07 13.59 -8.09
C LEU A 257 -7.08 13.90 -6.95
N ARG A 258 -6.64 12.88 -6.22
CA ARG A 258 -5.63 13.04 -5.17
C ARG A 258 -4.35 13.66 -5.72
N ASP A 259 -3.77 13.05 -6.75
CA ASP A 259 -2.48 13.47 -7.34
C ASP A 259 -2.52 14.91 -7.84
N ARG A 260 -3.69 15.36 -8.31
CA ARG A 260 -3.85 16.68 -8.94
C ARG A 260 -4.25 17.78 -7.96
N HIS A 261 -4.95 17.45 -6.87
CA HIS A 261 -5.62 18.45 -6.03
C HIS A 261 -5.44 18.26 -4.53
N LEU A 262 -4.98 17.09 -4.08
CA LEU A 262 -4.87 16.72 -2.66
C LEU A 262 -3.45 16.29 -2.26
N GLU A 263 -2.47 16.51 -3.12
CA GLU A 263 -1.05 16.48 -2.75
C GLU A 263 -0.73 17.76 -1.97
N LEU A 264 -0.80 17.67 -0.63
CA LEU A 264 -0.78 18.82 0.27
C LEU A 264 0.45 18.79 1.20
N PRO A 265 0.89 19.95 1.71
CA PRO A 265 1.96 20.01 2.73
C PRO A 265 1.66 19.09 3.92
N GLY A 266 2.69 18.37 4.37
CA GLY A 266 2.55 17.35 5.43
C GLY A 266 2.00 16.01 4.97
N GLN A 267 1.74 15.84 3.66
CA GLN A 267 1.25 14.60 3.03
C GLN A 267 0.15 13.91 3.84
N PRO A 268 -0.95 14.61 4.16
CA PRO A 268 -2.04 14.06 4.98
C PRO A 268 -2.78 12.94 4.26
N LEU A 269 -2.75 12.91 2.92
CA LEU A 269 -3.48 11.97 2.09
C LEU A 269 -2.58 11.23 1.11
N ASN A 270 -2.63 9.91 1.13
CA ASN A 270 -2.07 9.03 0.11
C ASN A 270 -3.15 8.18 -0.61
N ASN A 271 -2.74 7.45 -1.64
CA ASN A 271 -3.59 6.53 -2.42
C ASN A 271 -4.19 5.39 -1.60
N TYR A 272 -3.56 5.03 -0.48
CA TYR A 272 -4.01 3.95 0.37
C TYR A 272 -5.28 4.34 1.13
N HIS A 273 -5.40 5.59 1.61
CA HIS A 273 -6.67 6.08 2.18
C HIS A 273 -7.83 5.95 1.18
N MET A 274 -7.59 6.25 -0.10
CA MET A 274 -8.62 6.13 -1.14
C MET A 274 -9.06 4.68 -1.33
N LYS A 275 -8.11 3.73 -1.26
CA LYS A 275 -8.38 2.29 -1.36
C LYS A 275 -9.16 1.80 -0.14
N THR A 276 -8.75 2.20 1.06
CA THR A 276 -9.41 1.87 2.33
C THR A 276 -10.84 2.39 2.39
N LEU A 277 -11.07 3.64 1.98
CA LEU A 277 -12.43 4.21 1.98
C LEU A 277 -13.33 3.56 0.92
N LEU A 278 -12.78 3.15 -0.22
CA LEU A 278 -13.54 2.36 -1.19
C LEU A 278 -13.98 1.01 -0.61
N LEU A 279 -13.13 0.34 0.17
CA LEU A 279 -13.47 -0.91 0.85
C LEU A 279 -14.61 -0.70 1.86
N TYR A 280 -14.53 0.33 2.70
CA TYR A 280 -15.63 0.67 3.62
C TYR A 280 -16.91 1.09 2.89
N GLU A 281 -16.81 1.76 1.75
CA GLU A 281 -17.98 2.11 0.95
C GLU A 281 -18.68 0.86 0.38
N CYS A 282 -17.93 -0.20 0.10
CA CYS A 282 -18.49 -1.49 -0.32
C CYS A 282 -19.28 -2.17 0.80
N GLU A 283 -18.85 -2.06 2.06
CA GLU A 283 -19.63 -2.57 3.20
C GLU A 283 -20.96 -1.81 3.36
N LYS A 284 -20.96 -0.49 3.14
CA LYS A 284 -22.18 0.34 3.19
C LYS A 284 -23.14 0.08 2.02
N HIS A 285 -22.60 -0.30 0.87
CA HIS A 285 -23.34 -0.54 -0.37
C HIS A 285 -23.01 -1.96 -0.87
N PRO A 286 -23.57 -2.99 -0.20
CA PRO A 286 -23.09 -4.36 -0.32
C PRO A 286 -23.54 -5.08 -1.60
N ARG A 287 -24.55 -4.56 -2.32
CA ARG A 287 -25.09 -5.25 -3.51
C ARG A 287 -24.25 -4.92 -4.73
N GLU A 288 -24.07 -5.89 -5.62
CA GLU A 288 -23.33 -5.64 -6.87
C GLU A 288 -23.97 -4.54 -7.72
N THR A 289 -25.30 -4.41 -7.70
CA THR A 289 -26.03 -3.34 -8.40
C THR A 289 -25.73 -1.94 -7.85
N ASP A 290 -25.31 -1.81 -6.58
CA ASP A 290 -24.90 -0.52 -6.02
C ASP A 290 -23.53 -0.05 -6.58
N TRP A 291 -22.85 -0.93 -7.31
CA TRP A 291 -21.58 -0.71 -8.00
C TRP A 291 -21.69 -0.77 -9.52
N ASP A 292 -22.90 -0.77 -10.08
CA ASP A 292 -23.12 -0.64 -11.51
C ASP A 292 -22.53 0.68 -12.03
N GLU A 293 -22.31 0.74 -13.34
CA GLU A 293 -21.71 1.92 -13.99
C GLU A 293 -22.53 3.20 -13.77
N ALA A 294 -23.86 3.08 -13.63
CA ALA A 294 -24.74 4.20 -13.33
C ALA A 294 -24.56 4.75 -11.90
N CYS A 295 -24.04 3.94 -10.98
CA CYS A 295 -23.83 4.31 -9.58
C CYS A 295 -22.47 4.99 -9.33
N LEU A 296 -21.59 5.09 -10.34
CA LEU A 296 -20.24 5.65 -10.20
C LEU A 296 -20.24 7.04 -9.55
N GLY A 297 -21.19 7.90 -9.91
CA GLY A 297 -21.33 9.25 -9.34
C GLY A 297 -21.64 9.22 -7.84
N ASP A 298 -22.59 8.37 -7.44
CA ASP A 298 -23.00 8.23 -6.04
C ASP A 298 -21.89 7.61 -5.18
N ARG A 299 -21.18 6.60 -5.72
CA ARG A 299 -20.04 5.96 -5.05
C ARG A 299 -18.89 6.92 -4.84
N LEU A 300 -18.52 7.69 -5.86
CA LEU A 300 -17.46 8.69 -5.72
C LEU A 300 -17.85 9.75 -4.67
N ASN A 301 -19.09 10.25 -4.73
CA ASN A 301 -19.57 11.24 -3.79
C ASN A 301 -19.54 10.71 -2.34
N GLY A 302 -20.08 9.51 -2.10
CA GLY A 302 -20.08 8.88 -0.78
C GLY A 302 -18.67 8.74 -0.20
N ILE A 303 -17.70 8.34 -1.03
CA ILE A 303 -16.30 8.21 -0.61
C ILE A 303 -15.67 9.57 -0.29
N LEU A 304 -15.90 10.60 -1.11
CA LEU A 304 -15.36 11.94 -0.84
C LEU A 304 -15.94 12.53 0.45
N LEU A 305 -17.24 12.39 0.68
CA LEU A 305 -17.89 12.82 1.93
C LEU A 305 -17.38 12.03 3.14
N GLN A 306 -17.17 10.72 2.99
CA GLN A 306 -16.57 9.91 4.04
C GLN A 306 -15.13 10.33 4.33
N LEU A 307 -14.35 10.69 3.30
CA LEU A 307 -12.99 11.20 3.48
C LEU A 307 -12.97 12.51 4.28
N ILE A 308 -13.88 13.43 3.97
CA ILE A 308 -14.05 14.68 4.73
C ILE A 308 -14.37 14.37 6.19
N SER A 309 -15.32 13.46 6.44
CA SER A 309 -15.67 13.01 7.80
C SER A 309 -14.47 12.43 8.54
N CYS A 310 -13.70 11.52 7.92
CA CYS A 310 -12.49 10.96 8.51
C CYS A 310 -11.46 12.03 8.86
N LEU A 311 -11.24 13.00 7.98
CA LEU A 311 -10.28 14.10 8.20
C LEU A 311 -10.69 15.00 9.36
N GLN A 312 -11.98 15.36 9.44
CA GLN A 312 -12.53 16.17 10.53
C GLN A 312 -12.50 15.43 11.87
N CYS A 313 -12.83 14.13 11.87
CA CYS A 313 -12.74 13.25 13.03
C CYS A 313 -11.30 12.84 13.38
N ARG A 314 -10.32 13.18 12.53
CA ARG A 314 -8.90 12.84 12.67
C ARG A 314 -8.65 11.34 12.85
N ARG A 315 -9.48 10.52 12.19
CA ARG A 315 -9.40 9.06 12.28
C ARG A 315 -9.83 8.42 10.96
N CYS A 316 -8.96 7.58 10.43
CA CYS A 316 -9.21 6.75 9.27
C CYS A 316 -8.70 5.33 9.57
N PRO A 317 -9.54 4.44 10.14
CA PRO A 317 -9.09 3.09 10.49
C PRO A 317 -8.65 2.30 9.25
N HIS A 318 -7.66 1.42 9.42
CA HIS A 318 -7.28 0.46 8.39
C HIS A 318 -8.38 -0.60 8.26
N TYR A 319 -8.72 -0.98 7.02
CA TYR A 319 -9.86 -1.85 6.72
C TYR A 319 -9.81 -3.21 7.45
N PHE A 320 -8.74 -3.99 7.24
CA PHE A 320 -8.59 -5.31 7.91
C PHE A 320 -8.12 -5.20 9.37
N LEU A 321 -7.55 -4.06 9.78
CA LEU A 321 -6.87 -3.88 11.07
C LEU A 321 -7.44 -2.63 11.76
N PRO A 322 -8.68 -2.67 12.30
CA PRO A 322 -9.41 -1.49 12.74
C PRO A 322 -8.76 -0.75 13.92
N ASN A 323 -7.82 -1.38 14.61
CA ASN A 323 -7.01 -0.78 15.68
C ASN A 323 -5.87 0.10 15.15
N LEU A 324 -5.52 -0.01 13.87
CA LEU A 324 -4.52 0.82 13.21
C LEU A 324 -5.22 2.04 12.57
N ASP A 325 -4.80 3.24 12.95
CA ASP A 325 -5.27 4.49 12.36
C ASP A 325 -4.30 4.98 11.28
N LEU A 326 -4.79 5.15 10.05
CA LEU A 326 -3.99 5.58 8.91
C LEU A 326 -3.57 7.05 8.98
N PHE A 327 -4.24 7.85 9.82
CA PHE A 327 -3.84 9.24 10.10
C PHE A 327 -2.86 9.38 11.27
N GLN A 328 -2.44 8.27 11.87
CA GLN A 328 -1.46 8.30 12.95
C GLN A 328 -0.16 8.99 12.50
N GLY A 329 0.35 9.89 13.35
CA GLY A 329 1.55 10.68 13.10
C GLY A 329 1.36 11.87 12.15
N LYS A 330 0.15 12.08 11.60
CA LYS A 330 -0.14 13.25 10.76
C LYS A 330 -0.51 14.46 11.63
N PRO A 331 0.03 15.66 11.33
CA PRO A 331 -0.29 16.85 12.10
C PRO A 331 -1.76 17.24 11.87
N HIS A 332 -2.49 17.52 12.95
CA HIS A 332 -3.92 17.87 12.88
C HIS A 332 -4.21 19.06 11.96
N SER A 333 -3.29 20.04 11.88
CA SER A 333 -3.40 21.18 10.97
C SER A 333 -3.40 20.76 9.49
N ALA A 334 -2.62 19.74 9.12
CA ALA A 334 -2.62 19.20 7.76
C ALA A 334 -3.91 18.44 7.45
N LEU A 335 -4.45 17.68 8.42
CA LEU A 335 -5.75 17.00 8.28
C LEU A 335 -6.90 18.01 8.09
N GLU A 336 -6.90 19.10 8.86
CA GLU A 336 -7.88 20.18 8.72
C GLU A 336 -7.78 20.88 7.36
N SER A 337 -6.55 21.17 6.89
CA SER A 337 -6.32 21.73 5.56
C SER A 337 -6.81 20.79 4.45
N ALA A 338 -6.54 19.49 4.59
CA ALA A 338 -7.03 18.47 3.67
C ALA A 338 -8.56 18.36 3.69
N ALA A 339 -9.22 18.48 4.84
CA ALA A 339 -10.68 18.47 4.93
C ALA A 339 -11.28 19.63 4.13
N LYS A 340 -10.74 20.84 4.30
CA LYS A 340 -11.18 22.04 3.57
C LYS A 340 -11.00 21.88 2.06
N GLN A 341 -9.85 21.36 1.63
CA GLN A 341 -9.57 21.19 0.20
C GLN A 341 -10.42 20.07 -0.42
N THR A 342 -10.61 18.95 0.28
CA THR A 342 -11.47 17.84 -0.15
C THR A 342 -12.92 18.31 -0.26
N TRP A 343 -13.42 19.09 0.70
CA TRP A 343 -14.76 19.69 0.65
C TRP A 343 -14.93 20.62 -0.55
N ARG A 344 -13.96 21.51 -0.81
CA ARG A 344 -13.99 22.40 -1.98
C ARG A 344 -14.10 21.62 -3.28
N LEU A 345 -13.25 20.59 -3.44
CA LEU A 345 -13.22 19.73 -4.62
C LEU A 345 -14.54 18.96 -4.78
N ALA A 346 -15.02 18.29 -3.72
CA ALA A 346 -16.26 17.53 -3.74
C ALA A 346 -17.46 18.43 -4.08
N ARG A 347 -17.54 19.61 -3.45
CA ARG A 347 -18.58 20.60 -3.71
C ARG A 347 -18.57 21.07 -5.17
N GLU A 348 -17.40 21.31 -5.74
CA GLU A 348 -17.27 21.73 -7.14
C GLU A 348 -17.75 20.64 -8.11
N ILE A 349 -17.33 19.38 -7.89
CA ILE A 349 -17.75 18.23 -8.70
C ILE A 349 -19.27 18.02 -8.63
N LEU A 350 -19.87 18.11 -7.44
CA LEU A 350 -21.31 17.90 -7.25
C LEU A 350 -22.16 19.04 -7.81
N THR A 351 -21.72 20.29 -7.61
CA THR A 351 -22.49 21.46 -8.03
C THR A 351 -22.42 21.64 -9.54
N ASN A 352 -21.28 21.35 -10.15
CA ASN A 352 -21.09 21.44 -11.58
C ASN A 352 -20.17 20.31 -12.06
N PRO A 353 -20.72 19.16 -12.48
CA PRO A 353 -19.90 18.05 -12.96
C PRO A 353 -19.00 18.37 -14.16
N LYS A 354 -19.30 19.43 -14.93
CA LYS A 354 -18.45 19.89 -16.04
C LYS A 354 -17.11 20.47 -15.55
N SER A 355 -16.98 20.81 -14.27
CA SER A 355 -15.71 21.23 -13.67
C SER A 355 -14.60 20.19 -13.86
N LEU A 356 -14.96 18.90 -13.94
CA LEU A 356 -14.03 17.79 -14.21
C LEU A 356 -13.21 17.97 -15.49
N ASP A 357 -13.70 18.71 -16.49
CA ASP A 357 -12.92 19.03 -17.70
C ASP A 357 -11.62 19.80 -17.36
N LYS A 358 -11.67 20.64 -16.32
CA LYS A 358 -10.58 21.51 -15.88
C LYS A 358 -9.77 20.95 -14.72
N LEU A 359 -10.31 19.97 -14.01
CA LEU A 359 -9.66 19.31 -12.87
C LEU A 359 -8.48 18.46 -13.35
#